data_AF-A0A6A5ASI1-F1
#
_entry.id   AF-A0A6A5ASI1-F1
#
_cell.length_a   1.000
_cell.length_b   1.000
_cell.length_c   1.000
_cell.angle_alpha   90.00
_cell.angle_beta   90.00
_cell.angle_gamma   90.00
#
_symmetry.space_group_name_H-M   'P 1'
#
loop_
_entity.id
_entity.type
_entity.pdbx_description
1 polymer ?
#
loop_
_entity_poly.entity_id
_entity_poly.type
_entity_poly.pdbx_seq_one_letter_code
_entity_poly.pdbx_strand_id
1 'polypeptide(L)'
;MAITRATLVLVVIVFLTWTHVVGGYIYPSTEANQHLVIAALKEYTLGQRAADNGRVDDAITHYQHSIQAYELFGPAYNNLGILVHRRGHANDEAKRLHEHAAVVSLQQGDWETYASAHNNLGYLVRLGQEKSYEMTLRAIHHFDLALQVSPPNCSVGVYVSALYNKGSALYGLGNFDQAQLLLGHVLALEPSHGGAHLDMGNIYFHQ
;
A
#
# COMPACT_ATOMS: atom_id res chain seq x y z
N MET A 1 49.41 -36.03 -23.66
CA MET A 1 49.49 -35.00 -22.59
C MET A 1 49.23 -33.64 -23.22
N ALA A 2 48.05 -33.05 -22.98
CA ALA A 2 47.74 -31.61 -23.00
C ALA A 2 46.21 -31.46 -22.95
N ILE A 3 45.67 -31.05 -21.79
CA ILE A 3 44.26 -30.68 -21.63
C ILE A 3 44.21 -29.16 -21.70
N THR A 4 43.51 -28.64 -22.70
CA THR A 4 43.18 -27.22 -22.89
C THR A 4 42.16 -26.79 -21.83
N ARG A 5 42.51 -25.84 -20.97
CA ARG A 5 41.56 -25.19 -20.05
C ARG A 5 40.89 -24.02 -20.77
N ALA A 6 39.60 -24.17 -21.09
CA ALA A 6 38.74 -23.05 -21.46
C ALA A 6 38.43 -22.23 -20.20
N THR A 7 38.68 -20.92 -20.26
CA THR A 7 38.36 -20.00 -19.16
C THR A 7 37.00 -19.38 -19.48
N LEU A 8 35.99 -19.68 -18.67
CA LEU A 8 34.65 -19.10 -18.77
C LEU A 8 34.69 -17.71 -18.12
N VAL A 9 34.46 -16.64 -18.89
CA VAL A 9 34.29 -15.29 -18.35
C VAL A 9 32.81 -15.09 -18.03
N LEU A 10 32.48 -15.03 -16.74
CA LEU A 10 31.14 -14.71 -16.26
C LEU A 10 30.95 -13.19 -16.35
N VAL A 11 30.12 -12.71 -17.27
CA VAL A 11 29.73 -11.30 -17.33
C VAL A 11 28.58 -11.09 -16.35
N VAL A 12 28.88 -10.49 -15.20
CA VAL A 12 27.87 -10.03 -14.25
C VAL A 12 27.37 -8.66 -14.74
N ILE A 13 26.14 -8.61 -15.27
CA ILE A 13 25.48 -7.35 -15.60
C ILE A 13 24.94 -6.78 -14.29
N VAL A 14 25.65 -5.80 -13.73
CA VAL A 14 25.17 -5.01 -12.59
C VAL A 14 24.28 -3.91 -13.13
N PHE A 15 22.97 -3.97 -12.86
CA PHE A 15 22.08 -2.85 -13.08
C PHE A 15 22.33 -1.80 -11.98
N LEU A 16 22.90 -0.65 -12.35
CA LEU A 16 23.02 0.49 -11.45
C LEU A 16 21.62 1.11 -11.26
N THR A 17 20.98 0.81 -10.14
CA THR A 17 19.76 1.50 -9.72
C THR A 17 20.16 2.82 -9.07
N TRP A 18 19.77 3.93 -9.68
CA TRP A 18 19.95 5.26 -9.09
C TRP A 18 18.73 5.54 -8.21
N THR A 19 18.97 5.92 -6.95
CA THR A 19 17.90 6.41 -6.07
C THR A 19 17.87 7.92 -6.17
N HIS A 20 16.76 8.48 -6.64
CA HIS A 20 16.57 9.93 -6.67
C HIS A 20 15.74 10.38 -5.48
N VAL A 21 16.19 11.46 -4.84
CA VAL A 21 15.47 12.11 -3.75
C VAL A 21 14.85 13.39 -4.32
N VAL A 22 13.53 13.39 -4.49
CA VAL A 22 12.78 14.64 -4.73
C VAL A 22 11.70 14.73 -3.66
N GLY A 23 11.76 15.77 -2.82
CA GLY A 23 10.72 16.03 -1.81
C GLY A 23 10.65 15.04 -0.63
N GLY A 24 11.68 14.20 -0.41
CA GLY A 24 11.70 13.21 0.68
C GLY A 24 11.11 11.84 0.33
N TYR A 25 10.65 11.66 -0.92
CA TYR A 25 10.12 10.39 -1.42
C TYR A 25 11.19 9.69 -2.27
N ILE A 26 11.67 8.53 -1.83
CA ILE A 26 12.67 7.74 -2.55
C ILE A 26 11.92 6.78 -3.46
N TYR A 27 11.96 7.03 -4.77
CA TYR A 27 11.39 6.13 -5.76
C TYR A 27 12.49 5.53 -6.64
N PRO A 28 12.52 4.21 -6.85
CA PRO A 28 13.53 3.58 -7.67
C PRO A 28 13.40 4.04 -9.13
N SER A 29 14.51 4.43 -9.74
CA SER A 29 14.56 4.73 -11.17
C SER A 29 15.86 4.27 -11.80
N THR A 30 15.87 4.31 -13.13
CA THR A 30 17.00 4.03 -14.00
C THR A 30 17.33 5.29 -14.77
N GLU A 31 18.51 5.36 -15.38
CA GLU A 31 18.88 6.48 -16.24
C GLU A 31 17.88 6.70 -17.39
N ALA A 32 17.25 5.61 -17.87
CA ALA A 32 16.28 5.64 -18.95
C ALA A 32 14.93 6.29 -18.57
N ASN A 33 14.46 6.10 -17.33
CA ASN A 33 13.15 6.60 -16.88
C ASN A 33 13.23 7.73 -15.83
N GLN A 34 14.42 8.16 -15.40
CA GLN A 34 14.59 9.19 -14.36
C GLN A 34 13.83 10.49 -14.66
N HIS A 35 13.80 10.93 -15.92
CA HIS A 35 13.11 12.16 -16.31
C HIS A 35 11.59 12.04 -16.17
N LEU A 36 11.03 10.87 -16.50
CA LEU A 36 9.60 10.54 -16.31
C LEU A 36 9.26 10.46 -14.82
N VAL A 37 10.10 9.76 -14.05
CA VAL A 37 9.94 9.62 -12.59
C VAL A 37 9.98 10.98 -11.89
N ILE A 38 10.91 11.86 -12.27
CA ILE A 38 10.98 13.24 -11.72
C ILE A 38 9.72 14.05 -12.08
N ALA A 39 9.23 13.95 -13.31
CA ALA A 39 8.00 14.63 -13.73
C ALA A 39 6.78 14.11 -12.94
N ALA A 40 6.67 12.80 -12.76
CA ALA A 40 5.62 12.18 -11.96
C ALA A 40 5.70 12.61 -10.49
N LEU A 41 6.88 12.55 -9.87
CA LEU A 41 7.12 13.00 -8.49
C LEU A 41 6.70 14.46 -8.26
N LYS A 42 6.96 15.34 -9.23
CA LYS A 42 6.57 16.74 -9.16
C LYS A 42 5.04 16.87 -9.09
N GLU A 43 4.32 16.26 -10.03
CA GLU A 43 2.86 16.29 -10.06
C GLU A 43 2.28 15.61 -8.82
N TYR A 44 2.82 14.47 -8.40
CA TYR A 44 2.43 13.77 -7.18
C TYR A 44 2.54 14.66 -5.94
N THR A 45 3.67 15.35 -5.77
CA THR A 45 3.88 16.26 -4.63
C THR A 45 2.90 17.44 -4.65
N LEU A 46 2.56 17.96 -5.83
CA LEU A 46 1.51 18.98 -5.97
C LEU A 46 0.14 18.42 -5.58
N GLY A 47 -0.16 17.18 -5.99
CA GLY A 47 -1.38 16.45 -5.62
C GLY A 47 -1.52 16.26 -4.11
N GLN A 48 -0.45 15.83 -3.43
CA GLN A 48 -0.42 15.70 -1.96
C GLN A 48 -0.71 17.05 -1.29
N ARG A 49 -0.01 18.12 -1.69
CA ARG A 49 -0.24 19.46 -1.16
C ARG A 49 -1.66 19.96 -1.41
N ALA A 50 -2.24 19.67 -2.57
CA ALA A 50 -3.62 20.03 -2.86
C ALA A 50 -4.60 19.27 -1.96
N ALA A 51 -4.38 17.96 -1.76
CA ALA A 51 -5.19 17.13 -0.88
C ALA A 51 -5.12 17.59 0.59
N ASP A 52 -3.92 17.92 1.08
CA ASP A 52 -3.70 18.43 2.44
C ASP A 52 -4.42 19.77 2.69
N ASN A 53 -4.57 20.59 1.63
CA ASN A 53 -5.31 21.84 1.67
C ASN A 53 -6.81 21.69 1.37
N GLY A 54 -7.32 20.45 1.26
CA GLY A 54 -8.72 20.17 0.97
C GLY A 54 -9.16 20.48 -0.47
N ARG A 55 -8.23 20.82 -1.37
CA ARG A 55 -8.51 21.04 -2.80
C ARG A 55 -8.54 19.70 -3.54
N VAL A 56 -9.62 18.95 -3.35
CA VAL A 56 -9.74 17.56 -3.80
C VAL A 56 -9.70 17.44 -5.34
N ASP A 57 -10.35 18.34 -6.08
CA ASP A 57 -10.32 18.30 -7.56
C ASP A 57 -8.90 18.52 -8.10
N ASP A 58 -8.21 19.54 -7.61
CA ASP A 58 -6.80 19.80 -7.96
C ASP A 58 -5.91 18.59 -7.67
N ALA A 59 -6.12 17.95 -6.52
CA ALA A 59 -5.36 16.76 -6.14
C ALA A 59 -5.57 15.60 -7.13
N ILE A 60 -6.81 15.36 -7.54
CA ILE A 60 -7.14 14.35 -8.56
C ILE A 60 -6.46 14.68 -9.89
N THR A 61 -6.53 15.92 -10.35
CA THR A 61 -5.87 16.37 -11.59
C THR A 61 -4.37 16.14 -11.54
N HIS A 62 -3.71 16.51 -10.44
CA HIS A 62 -2.28 16.30 -10.27
C HIS A 62 -1.88 14.82 -10.18
N TYR A 63 -2.68 13.97 -9.52
CA TYR A 63 -2.41 12.52 -9.55
C TYR A 63 -2.60 11.93 -10.95
N GLN A 64 -3.58 12.40 -11.73
CA GLN A 64 -3.74 12.00 -13.13
C GLN A 64 -2.56 12.44 -13.99
N HIS A 65 -2.05 13.67 -13.82
CA HIS A 65 -0.84 14.12 -14.50
C HIS A 65 0.40 13.33 -14.08
N SER A 66 0.51 12.95 -12.81
CA SER A 66 1.59 12.07 -12.34
C SER A 66 1.56 10.71 -13.04
N ILE A 67 0.37 10.13 -13.22
CA ILE A 67 0.18 8.87 -13.95
C ILE A 67 0.53 9.04 -15.44
N GLN A 68 0.11 10.14 -16.06
CA GLN A 68 0.45 10.44 -17.46
C GLN A 68 1.95 10.63 -17.67
N ALA A 69 2.65 11.22 -16.69
CA ALA A 69 4.10 11.39 -16.75
C ALA A 69 4.84 10.07 -16.61
N TYR A 70 4.37 9.17 -15.73
CA TYR A 70 4.94 7.84 -15.58
C TYR A 70 3.90 6.81 -15.12
N GLU A 71 3.47 5.95 -16.04
CA GLU A 71 2.38 4.98 -15.81
C GLU A 71 2.70 3.92 -14.76
N LEU A 72 3.97 3.68 -14.43
CA LEU A 72 4.36 2.73 -13.38
C LEU A 72 4.46 3.38 -12.00
N PHE A 73 4.07 4.65 -11.85
CA PHE A 73 4.11 5.37 -10.59
C PHE A 73 2.92 5.01 -9.68
N GLY A 74 3.03 3.86 -9.01
CA GLY A 74 2.03 3.33 -8.06
C GLY A 74 1.48 4.31 -7.01
N PRO A 75 2.28 5.23 -6.43
CA PRO A 75 1.79 6.12 -5.37
C PRO A 75 0.64 7.03 -5.83
N ALA A 76 0.66 7.46 -7.09
CA ALA A 76 -0.41 8.29 -7.65
C ALA A 76 -1.71 7.49 -7.81
N TYR A 77 -1.65 6.24 -8.27
CA TYR A 77 -2.83 5.36 -8.32
C TYR A 77 -3.42 5.12 -6.93
N ASN A 78 -2.58 4.81 -5.93
CA ASN A 78 -3.06 4.56 -4.57
C ASN A 78 -3.76 5.78 -3.96
N ASN A 79 -3.17 6.98 -4.11
CA ASN A 79 -3.78 8.20 -3.56
C ASN A 79 -5.01 8.66 -4.35
N LEU A 80 -5.03 8.47 -5.67
CA LEU A 80 -6.22 8.70 -6.48
C LEU A 80 -7.36 7.77 -6.03
N GLY A 81 -7.07 6.49 -5.77
CA GLY A 81 -8.03 5.51 -5.24
C GLY A 81 -8.67 5.96 -3.93
N ILE A 82 -7.86 6.49 -2.99
CA ILE A 82 -8.34 7.06 -1.72
C ILE A 82 -9.32 8.22 -1.97
N LEU A 83 -8.96 9.16 -2.85
CA LEU A 83 -9.81 10.33 -3.13
C LEU A 83 -11.10 9.95 -3.86
N VAL A 84 -11.03 9.04 -4.83
CA VAL A 84 -12.18 8.52 -5.56
C VAL A 84 -13.15 7.82 -4.61
N HIS A 85 -12.64 7.01 -3.68
CA HIS A 85 -13.47 6.41 -2.63
C HIS A 85 -14.13 7.47 -1.72
N ARG A 86 -13.38 8.48 -1.26
CA ARG A 86 -13.90 9.54 -0.38
C ARG A 86 -15.00 10.39 -1.02
N ARG A 87 -15.03 10.48 -2.35
CA ARG A 87 -16.15 11.11 -3.10
C ARG A 87 -17.44 10.28 -3.08
N GLY A 88 -17.40 9.07 -2.53
CA GLY A 88 -18.56 8.31 -2.08
C GLY A 88 -19.29 7.51 -3.16
N HIS A 89 -18.88 7.55 -4.43
CA HIS A 89 -19.69 7.01 -5.55
C HIS A 89 -18.96 6.04 -6.48
N ALA A 90 -17.73 5.61 -6.17
CA ALA A 90 -16.95 4.80 -7.11
C ALA A 90 -16.04 3.77 -6.44
N ASN A 91 -16.61 2.91 -5.57
CA ASN A 91 -15.84 1.84 -4.90
C ASN A 91 -15.17 0.89 -5.89
N ASP A 92 -15.79 0.60 -7.04
CA ASP A 92 -15.20 -0.27 -8.05
C ASP A 92 -14.04 0.41 -8.79
N GLU A 93 -14.12 1.73 -9.01
CA GLU A 93 -13.01 2.51 -9.57
C GLU A 93 -11.85 2.60 -8.57
N ALA A 94 -12.14 2.89 -7.30
CA ALA A 94 -11.14 2.89 -6.24
C ALA A 94 -10.43 1.53 -6.12
N LYS A 95 -11.18 0.42 -6.20
CA LYS A 95 -10.60 -0.94 -6.22
C LYS A 95 -9.65 -1.12 -7.41
N ARG A 96 -10.07 -0.76 -8.64
CA ARG A 96 -9.20 -0.85 -9.82
C ARG A 96 -7.93 -0.02 -9.68
N LEU A 97 -8.03 1.18 -9.10
CA LEU A 97 -6.88 2.04 -8.84
C LEU A 97 -5.91 1.40 -7.84
N HIS A 98 -6.41 0.82 -6.74
CA HIS A 98 -5.54 0.13 -5.78
C HIS A 98 -4.98 -1.19 -6.31
N GLU A 99 -5.73 -1.95 -7.11
CA GLU A 99 -5.22 -3.14 -7.82
C GLU A 99 -4.06 -2.76 -8.73
N HIS A 100 -4.23 -1.71 -9.53
CA HIS A 100 -3.16 -1.21 -10.40
C HIS A 100 -1.96 -0.74 -9.58
N ALA A 101 -2.19 0.04 -8.50
CA ALA A 101 -1.14 0.48 -7.60
C ALA A 101 -0.34 -0.70 -7.03
N ALA A 102 -1.01 -1.78 -6.58
CA ALA A 102 -0.34 -2.97 -6.07
C ALA A 102 0.54 -3.65 -7.13
N VAL A 103 0.02 -3.81 -8.35
CA VAL A 103 0.76 -4.44 -9.46
C VAL A 103 2.01 -3.64 -9.81
N VAL A 104 1.89 -2.34 -10.06
CA VAL A 104 3.05 -1.52 -10.47
C VAL A 104 4.04 -1.34 -9.31
N SER A 105 3.56 -1.23 -8.07
CA SER A 105 4.44 -1.10 -6.90
C SER A 105 5.26 -2.37 -6.66
N LEU A 106 4.66 -3.54 -6.85
CA LEU A 106 5.38 -4.82 -6.82
C LEU A 106 6.46 -4.87 -7.91
N GLN A 107 6.16 -4.42 -9.13
CA GLN A 107 7.13 -4.39 -10.23
C GLN A 107 8.29 -3.42 -9.97
N GLN A 108 8.03 -2.29 -9.33
CA GLN A 108 9.04 -1.28 -9.03
C GLN A 108 9.77 -1.53 -7.70
N GLY A 109 9.31 -2.47 -6.86
CA GLY A 109 9.86 -2.69 -5.52
C GLY A 109 9.50 -1.58 -4.52
N ASP A 110 8.39 -0.88 -4.75
CA ASP A 110 7.82 0.10 -3.82
C ASP A 110 6.93 -0.63 -2.79
N TRP A 111 7.57 -1.13 -1.74
CA TRP A 111 6.90 -1.93 -0.72
C TRP A 111 5.92 -1.14 0.16
N GLU A 112 6.15 0.18 0.32
CA GLU A 112 5.24 1.09 1.05
C GLU A 112 3.89 1.17 0.35
N THR A 113 3.92 1.46 -0.95
CA THR A 113 2.69 1.58 -1.74
C THR A 113 2.04 0.22 -1.96
N TYR A 114 2.82 -0.84 -2.15
CA TYR A 114 2.29 -2.21 -2.23
C TYR A 114 1.46 -2.59 -0.99
N ALA A 115 2.03 -2.38 0.20
CA ALA A 115 1.35 -2.68 1.45
C ALA A 115 0.11 -1.79 1.65
N SER A 116 0.24 -0.48 1.38
CA SER A 116 -0.86 0.48 1.48
C SER A 116 -2.02 0.14 0.54
N ALA A 117 -1.72 -0.23 -0.71
CA ALA A 117 -2.71 -0.57 -1.71
C ALA A 117 -3.50 -1.83 -1.31
N HIS A 118 -2.82 -2.87 -0.84
CA HIS A 118 -3.49 -4.07 -0.35
C HIS A 118 -4.32 -3.81 0.93
N ASN A 119 -3.83 -3.00 1.86
CA ASN A 119 -4.64 -2.57 3.00
C ASN A 119 -5.93 -1.84 2.55
N ASN A 120 -5.82 -0.93 1.60
CA ASN A 120 -6.98 -0.20 1.06
C ASN A 120 -7.95 -1.12 0.30
N LEU A 121 -7.45 -2.11 -0.45
CA LEU A 121 -8.29 -3.13 -1.10
C LEU A 121 -9.09 -3.94 -0.08
N GLY A 122 -8.43 -4.44 0.97
CA GLY A 122 -9.12 -5.17 2.04
C GLY A 122 -10.21 -4.33 2.71
N TYR A 123 -9.91 -3.06 2.98
CA TYR A 123 -10.88 -2.11 3.52
C TYR A 123 -12.09 -1.92 2.59
N LEU A 124 -11.88 -1.68 1.29
CA LEU A 124 -12.94 -1.50 0.30
C LEU A 124 -13.77 -2.77 0.06
N VAL A 125 -13.15 -3.95 0.13
CA VAL A 125 -13.87 -5.23 0.07
C VAL A 125 -14.82 -5.35 1.26
N ARG A 126 -14.37 -4.99 2.47
CA ARG A 126 -15.19 -5.03 3.70
C ARG A 126 -16.33 -4.00 3.72
N LEU A 127 -16.16 -2.86 3.05
CA LEU A 127 -17.21 -1.84 2.88
C LEU A 127 -18.24 -2.18 1.80
N GLY A 128 -18.06 -3.26 1.04
CA GLY A 128 -19.03 -3.70 0.04
C GLY A 128 -20.44 -3.89 0.63
N GLN A 129 -21.46 -3.80 -0.23
CA GLN A 129 -22.85 -3.94 0.22
C GLN A 129 -23.15 -5.32 0.82
N GLU A 130 -22.47 -6.34 0.33
CA GLU A 130 -22.60 -7.71 0.81
C GLU A 130 -21.57 -7.98 1.94
N LYS A 131 -22.03 -7.87 3.18
CA LYS A 131 -21.26 -8.32 4.34
C LYS A 131 -21.48 -9.82 4.53
N SER A 132 -20.68 -10.62 3.83
CA SER A 132 -20.66 -12.08 3.96
C SER A 132 -19.37 -12.58 4.58
N TYR A 133 -19.40 -13.82 5.07
CA TYR A 133 -18.21 -14.53 5.54
C TYR A 133 -17.13 -14.59 4.45
N GLU A 134 -17.54 -14.90 3.21
CA GLU A 134 -16.65 -14.96 2.05
C GLU A 134 -15.98 -13.61 1.76
N MET A 135 -16.76 -12.52 1.75
CA MET A 135 -16.21 -11.18 1.53
C MET A 135 -15.23 -10.77 2.62
N THR A 136 -15.50 -11.19 3.86
CA THR A 136 -14.58 -10.93 4.98
C THR A 136 -13.28 -11.72 4.83
N LEU A 137 -13.33 -12.97 4.37
CA LEU A 137 -12.13 -13.75 4.04
C LEU A 137 -11.32 -13.12 2.90
N ARG A 138 -11.99 -12.60 1.87
CA ARG A 138 -11.32 -11.85 0.77
C ARG A 138 -10.63 -10.58 1.27
N ALA A 139 -11.25 -9.86 2.21
CA ALA A 139 -10.62 -8.71 2.84
C ALA A 139 -9.38 -9.12 3.65
N ILE A 140 -9.48 -10.19 4.44
CA ILE A 140 -8.35 -10.76 5.21
C ILE A 140 -7.19 -11.13 4.29
N HIS A 141 -7.46 -11.75 3.14
CA HIS A 141 -6.42 -12.08 2.16
C HIS A 141 -5.61 -10.85 1.72
N HIS A 142 -6.28 -9.72 1.48
CA HIS A 142 -5.58 -8.48 1.15
C HIS A 142 -4.78 -7.93 2.34
N PHE A 143 -5.31 -8.01 3.57
CA PHE A 143 -4.52 -7.62 4.74
C PHE A 143 -3.31 -8.54 4.96
N ASP A 144 -3.43 -9.83 4.65
CA ASP A 144 -2.30 -10.77 4.67
C ASP A 144 -1.21 -10.39 3.66
N LEU A 145 -1.59 -9.99 2.44
CA LEU A 145 -0.65 -9.47 1.45
C LEU A 145 0.05 -8.20 1.94
N ALA A 146 -0.69 -7.27 2.57
CA ALA A 146 -0.09 -6.07 3.16
C ALA A 146 0.89 -6.40 4.29
N LEU A 147 0.54 -7.35 5.16
CA LEU A 147 1.34 -7.75 6.32
C LEU A 147 2.58 -8.59 5.98
N GLN A 148 2.73 -9.05 4.73
CA GLN A 148 4.00 -9.61 4.24
C GLN A 148 5.10 -8.55 4.16
N VAL A 149 4.74 -7.26 4.10
CA VAL A 149 5.67 -6.15 4.20
C VAL A 149 5.64 -5.59 5.61
N SER A 150 6.72 -5.80 6.35
CA SER A 150 6.92 -5.27 7.69
C SER A 150 8.00 -4.18 7.71
N PRO A 151 8.03 -3.33 8.76
CA PRO A 151 9.16 -2.44 9.00
C PRO A 151 10.50 -3.20 9.02
N PRO A 152 11.57 -2.67 8.42
CA PRO A 152 11.70 -1.30 7.88
C PRO A 152 11.28 -1.13 6.41
N ASN A 153 10.69 -2.13 5.76
CA ASN A 153 10.33 -2.06 4.33
C ASN A 153 9.06 -1.21 4.07
N CYS A 154 8.25 -0.99 5.09
CA CYS A 154 7.15 -0.01 5.09
C CYS A 154 7.17 0.79 6.39
N SER A 155 6.40 1.88 6.42
CA SER A 155 6.19 2.69 7.60
C SER A 155 5.38 1.94 8.67
N VAL A 156 5.68 2.24 9.93
CA VAL A 156 4.94 1.65 11.07
C VAL A 156 3.44 1.94 10.96
N GLY A 157 3.05 3.12 10.45
CA GLY A 157 1.64 3.49 10.28
C GLY A 157 0.89 2.58 9.30
N VAL A 158 1.50 2.25 8.15
CA VAL A 158 0.91 1.31 7.18
C VAL A 158 0.80 -0.09 7.79
N TYR A 159 1.84 -0.55 8.47
CA TYR A 159 1.85 -1.85 9.13
C TYR A 159 0.79 -1.96 10.24
N VAL A 160 0.68 -0.94 11.10
CA VAL A 160 -0.35 -0.84 12.15
C VAL A 160 -1.74 -0.82 11.55
N SER A 161 -1.95 -0.08 10.45
CA SER A 161 -3.25 -0.02 9.77
C SER A 161 -3.68 -1.40 9.25
N ALA A 162 -2.75 -2.15 8.65
CA ALA A 162 -3.01 -3.51 8.17
C ALA A 162 -3.28 -4.50 9.32
N LEU A 163 -2.52 -4.42 10.42
CA LEU A 163 -2.75 -5.23 11.62
C LEU A 163 -4.15 -4.97 12.21
N TYR A 164 -4.50 -3.68 12.37
CA TYR A 164 -5.79 -3.27 12.91
C TYR A 164 -6.94 -3.74 12.02
N ASN A 165 -6.86 -3.48 10.72
CA ASN A 165 -7.94 -3.85 9.80
C ASN A 165 -8.15 -5.36 9.71
N LYS A 166 -7.08 -6.17 9.75
CA LYS A 166 -7.20 -7.63 9.85
C LYS A 166 -7.79 -8.05 11.19
N GLY A 167 -7.33 -7.48 12.30
CA GLY A 167 -7.85 -7.76 13.65
C GLY A 167 -9.34 -7.46 13.75
N SER A 168 -9.79 -6.30 13.26
CA SER A 168 -11.20 -5.89 13.22
C SER A 168 -12.03 -6.80 12.32
N ALA A 169 -11.48 -7.27 11.19
CA ALA A 169 -12.16 -8.24 10.34
C ALA A 169 -12.33 -9.61 11.02
N LEU A 170 -11.30 -10.10 11.72
CA LEU A 170 -11.36 -11.36 12.48
C LEU A 170 -12.32 -11.27 13.66
N TYR A 171 -12.37 -10.13 14.34
CA TYR A 171 -13.37 -9.83 15.37
C TYR A 171 -14.79 -9.94 14.79
N GLY A 172 -15.04 -9.35 13.62
CA GLY A 172 -16.34 -9.45 12.93
C GLY A 172 -16.73 -10.88 12.54
N LEU A 173 -15.76 -11.81 12.42
CA LEU A 173 -16.00 -13.23 12.21
C LEU A 173 -16.15 -14.04 13.51
N GLY A 174 -16.05 -13.40 14.68
CA GLY A 174 -16.06 -14.09 15.98
C GLY A 174 -14.75 -14.82 16.30
N ASN A 175 -13.69 -14.63 15.51
CA ASN A 175 -12.38 -15.23 15.75
C ASN A 175 -11.59 -14.37 16.75
N PHE A 176 -12.06 -14.39 18.01
CA PHE A 176 -11.61 -13.49 19.06
C PHE A 176 -10.14 -13.70 19.46
N ASP A 177 -9.66 -14.94 19.51
CA ASP A 177 -8.27 -15.22 19.91
C ASP A 177 -7.27 -14.58 18.94
N GLN A 178 -7.46 -14.76 17.63
CA GLN A 178 -6.58 -14.16 16.63
C GLN A 178 -6.76 -12.65 16.54
N ALA A 179 -7.99 -12.14 16.70
CA ALA A 179 -8.25 -10.71 16.76
C ALA A 179 -7.50 -10.05 17.93
N GLN A 180 -7.58 -10.60 19.14
CA GLN A 180 -6.86 -10.11 20.32
C GLN A 180 -5.35 -10.07 20.08
N LEU A 181 -4.78 -11.11 19.46
CA LEU A 181 -3.34 -11.17 19.18
C LEU A 181 -2.89 -10.02 18.26
N LEU A 182 -3.63 -9.75 17.19
CA LEU A 182 -3.32 -8.65 16.27
C LEU A 182 -3.58 -7.28 16.88
N LEU A 183 -4.68 -7.11 17.62
CA LEU A 183 -4.99 -5.85 18.31
C LEU A 183 -3.97 -5.55 19.42
N GLY A 184 -3.50 -6.57 20.13
CA GLY A 184 -2.40 -6.44 21.08
C GLY A 184 -1.10 -5.97 20.42
N HIS A 185 -0.81 -6.46 19.21
CA HIS A 185 0.34 -5.98 18.44
C HIS A 185 0.16 -4.52 17.98
N VAL A 186 -1.04 -4.12 17.57
CA VAL A 186 -1.36 -2.70 17.30
C VAL A 186 -1.07 -1.84 18.52
N LEU A 187 -1.55 -2.24 19.70
CA LEU A 187 -1.37 -1.46 20.93
C LEU A 187 0.08 -1.46 21.44
N ALA A 188 0.89 -2.45 21.07
CA ALA A 188 2.33 -2.44 21.36
C ALA A 188 3.07 -1.40 20.50
N LEU A 189 2.65 -1.18 19.25
CA LEU A 189 3.24 -0.22 18.33
C LEU A 189 2.65 1.19 18.50
N GLU A 190 1.36 1.28 18.79
CA GLU A 190 0.60 2.51 18.97
C GLU A 190 -0.32 2.39 20.21
N PRO A 191 0.20 2.66 21.42
CA PRO A 191 -0.55 2.48 22.67
C PRO A 191 -1.84 3.30 22.79
N SER A 192 -1.96 4.39 22.03
CA SER A 192 -3.13 5.28 22.00
C SER A 192 -4.15 4.93 20.90
N HIS A 193 -3.98 3.82 20.18
CA HIS A 193 -4.85 3.49 19.04
C HIS A 193 -6.30 3.19 19.49
N GLY A 194 -7.17 4.19 19.39
CA GLY A 194 -8.53 4.16 19.96
C GLY A 194 -9.41 3.05 19.40
N GLY A 195 -9.33 2.76 18.09
CA GLY A 195 -10.09 1.68 17.47
C GLY A 195 -9.70 0.29 17.99
N ALA A 196 -8.42 0.11 18.37
CA ALA A 196 -7.95 -1.17 18.89
C ALA A 196 -8.39 -1.38 20.34
N HIS A 197 -8.38 -0.33 21.17
CA HIS A 197 -8.98 -0.38 22.51
C HIS A 197 -10.47 -0.70 22.47
N LEU A 198 -11.22 -0.09 21.55
CA LEU A 198 -12.66 -0.35 21.39
C LEU A 198 -12.92 -1.81 21.01
N ASP A 199 -12.27 -2.31 19.96
CA ASP A 199 -12.46 -3.68 19.49
C ASP A 199 -12.01 -4.70 20.57
N MET A 200 -10.93 -4.41 21.30
CA MET A 200 -10.47 -5.27 22.39
C MET A 200 -11.43 -5.27 23.59
N GLY A 201 -11.99 -4.12 23.96
CA GLY A 201 -13.05 -4.03 24.97
C GLY A 201 -14.30 -4.80 24.59
N ASN A 202 -14.73 -4.71 23.33
CA ASN A 202 -15.86 -5.49 22.81
C ASN A 202 -15.58 -7.00 22.86
N ILE A 203 -14.37 -7.44 22.51
CA ILE A 203 -14.00 -8.85 22.61
C ILE A 203 -14.11 -9.33 24.06
N TYR A 204 -13.53 -8.60 25.03
CA TYR A 204 -13.61 -8.98 26.44
C TYR A 204 -15.03 -8.94 27.00
N PHE A 205 -15.92 -8.11 26.45
CA PHE A 205 -17.34 -8.10 26.83
C PHE A 205 -18.10 -9.33 26.31
N HIS A 206 -17.67 -9.91 25.18
CA HIS A 206 -18.30 -11.08 24.56
C HIS A 206 -17.72 -12.43 25.01
N GLN A 207 -16.65 -12.43 25.82
CA GLN A 207 -16.04 -13.60 26.45
C GLN A 207 -16.57 -13.79 27.88
#